data_AF-A0A844TSF4-F1
#
_entry.id   AF-A0A844TSF4-F1
#
_cell.length_a   1.000
_cell.length_b   1.000
_cell.length_c   1.000
_cell.angle_alpha   90.00
_cell.angle_beta   90.00
_cell.angle_gamma   90.00
#
_symmetry.space_group_name_H-M   'P 1'
#
loop_
_entity.id
_entity.type
_entity.pdbx_description
1 polymer ?
#
loop_
_entity_poly.entity_id
_entity_poly.type
_entity_poly.pdbx_seq_one_letter_code
_entity_poly.pdbx_strand_id
1 'polypeptide(L)'
;MSATHDLLDQLEGSWRLRRDIAAEGATMTGVAHFTRVAADVLHYEETGTLTLREGQTLSCSRRYRFIARGDALVILFEDEPDRGRQFVSLGFVPADAHTLVAADTHLCGPDTYTVAYRLALPAGYETEISVQGPRKDYTALSRYTRLVDPV
;
A
#
# COMPACT_ATOMS: atom_id res chain seq x y z
N MET A 1 23.76 4.04 -2.44
CA MET A 1 22.52 3.50 -1.85
C MET A 1 21.84 2.64 -2.89
N SER A 2 21.11 1.57 -2.51
CA SER A 2 20.42 0.72 -3.50
C SER A 2 19.13 1.41 -3.96
N ALA A 3 18.61 1.06 -5.15
CA ALA A 3 17.37 1.63 -5.68
C ALA A 3 16.21 1.54 -4.68
N THR A 4 16.15 0.46 -3.87
CA THR A 4 15.12 0.29 -2.84
C THR A 4 15.25 1.27 -1.68
N HIS A 5 16.47 1.70 -1.32
CA HIS A 5 16.64 2.74 -0.30
C HIS A 5 16.12 4.09 -0.82
N ASP A 6 16.42 4.44 -2.07
CA ASP A 6 15.92 5.65 -2.71
C ASP A 6 14.37 5.66 -2.80
N LEU A 7 13.75 4.47 -2.90
CA LEU A 7 12.28 4.34 -2.81
C LEU A 7 11.76 4.65 -1.41
N LEU A 8 12.41 4.15 -0.36
CA LEU A 8 12.00 4.47 1.00
C LEU A 8 12.09 5.98 1.25
N ASP A 9 13.15 6.62 0.79
CA ASP A 9 13.35 8.07 0.97
C ASP A 9 12.24 8.89 0.30
N GLN A 10 11.76 8.45 -0.87
CA GLN A 10 10.67 9.12 -1.57
C GLN A 10 9.28 8.78 -0.99
N LEU A 11 9.10 7.60 -0.38
CA LEU A 11 7.87 7.17 0.27
C LEU A 11 7.67 7.83 1.65
N GLU A 12 8.76 8.12 2.36
CA GLU A 12 8.72 8.68 3.72
C GLU A 12 7.92 9.98 3.80
N GLY A 13 7.00 10.06 4.76
CA GLY A 13 6.13 11.21 5.01
C GLY A 13 4.64 10.91 4.88
N SER A 14 3.85 11.96 4.75
CA SER A 14 2.39 11.92 4.79
C SER A 14 1.76 11.90 3.38
N TRP A 15 0.68 11.15 3.23
CA TRP A 15 -0.03 10.94 1.97
C TRP A 15 -1.52 11.02 2.18
N ARG A 16 -2.22 11.71 1.26
CA ARG A 16 -3.68 11.59 1.16
C ARG A 16 -3.99 10.31 0.40
N LEU A 17 -4.88 9.51 0.97
CA LEU A 17 -5.31 8.23 0.44
C LEU A 17 -6.78 8.32 0.00
N ARG A 18 -7.05 7.90 -1.24
CA ARG A 18 -8.37 7.54 -1.71
C ARG A 18 -8.34 6.11 -2.24
N ARG A 19 -9.28 5.28 -1.81
CA ARG A 19 -9.41 3.90 -2.24
C ARG A 19 -10.81 3.65 -2.76
N ASP A 20 -10.92 3.21 -4.00
CA ASP A 20 -12.17 2.85 -4.64
C ASP A 20 -12.26 1.30 -4.66
N ILE A 21 -13.36 0.74 -4.14
CA ILE A 21 -13.63 -0.72 -4.10
C ILE A 21 -14.82 -0.96 -5.04
N ALA A 22 -14.48 -1.25 -6.30
CA ALA A 22 -15.37 -0.96 -7.43
C ALA A 22 -16.62 -1.84 -7.48
N ALA A 23 -16.49 -3.15 -7.25
CA ALA A 23 -17.61 -4.10 -7.34
C ALA A 23 -18.67 -3.84 -6.25
N GLU A 24 -18.23 -3.30 -5.12
CA GLU A 24 -19.03 -3.03 -3.93
C GLU A 24 -19.63 -1.62 -3.94
N GLY A 25 -19.18 -0.75 -4.85
CA GLY A 25 -19.54 0.67 -4.86
C GLY A 25 -19.13 1.40 -3.58
N ALA A 26 -18.04 0.94 -2.94
CA ALA A 26 -17.54 1.53 -1.70
C ALA A 26 -16.30 2.39 -1.97
N THR A 27 -16.11 3.43 -1.15
CA THR A 27 -14.96 4.33 -1.25
C THR A 27 -14.41 4.62 0.13
N MET A 28 -13.10 4.54 0.28
CA MET A 28 -12.40 4.97 1.48
C MET A 28 -11.57 6.22 1.20
N THR A 29 -11.61 7.16 2.12
CA THR A 29 -10.72 8.34 2.10
C THR A 29 -10.03 8.48 3.44
N GLY A 30 -8.78 8.92 3.42
CA GLY A 30 -7.98 8.99 4.62
C GLY A 30 -6.58 9.53 4.38
N VAL A 31 -5.71 9.23 5.34
CA VAL A 31 -4.29 9.57 5.30
C VAL A 31 -3.45 8.35 5.60
N ALA A 32 -2.27 8.32 4.99
CA ALA A 32 -1.25 7.33 5.27
C ALA A 32 0.06 8.03 5.64
N HIS A 33 0.78 7.46 6.60
CA HIS A 33 2.06 7.96 7.07
C HIS A 33 3.11 6.87 6.93
N PHE A 34 4.23 7.23 6.33
CA PHE A 34 5.45 6.44 6.36
C PHE A 34 6.45 7.10 7.31
N THR A 35 6.79 6.42 8.39
CA THR A 35 7.76 6.90 9.39
C THR A 35 8.99 6.02 9.36
N ARG A 36 10.18 6.63 9.23
CA ARG A 36 11.42 5.87 9.29
C ARG A 36 11.72 5.37 10.69
N VAL A 37 11.97 4.07 10.80
CA VAL A 37 12.31 3.41 12.07
C VAL A 37 13.69 2.74 12.03
N ALA A 38 14.25 2.54 10.84
CA ALA A 38 15.64 2.18 10.61
C ALA A 38 16.10 2.65 9.23
N ALA A 39 17.39 2.55 8.92
CA ALA A 39 17.94 2.98 7.63
C ALA A 39 17.24 2.32 6.42
N ASP A 40 16.81 1.08 6.58
CA ASP A 40 16.20 0.21 5.57
C ASP A 40 14.73 -0.11 5.87
N VAL A 41 14.10 0.59 6.82
CA VAL A 41 12.74 0.27 7.29
C VAL A 41 11.87 1.52 7.47
N LEU A 42 10.69 1.51 6.83
CA LEU A 42 9.58 2.40 7.14
C LEU A 42 8.46 1.62 7.84
N HIS A 43 7.88 2.24 8.87
CA HIS A 43 6.58 1.87 9.37
C HIS A 43 5.51 2.61 8.58
N TYR A 44 4.52 1.89 8.09
CA TYR A 44 3.35 2.43 7.41
C TYR A 44 2.13 2.32 8.31
N GLU A 45 1.38 3.40 8.42
CA GLU A 45 0.06 3.41 9.05
C GLU A 45 -0.91 4.23 8.21
N GLU A 46 -2.08 3.67 7.90
CA GLU A 46 -3.19 4.40 7.33
C GLU A 46 -4.38 4.43 8.27
N THR A 47 -5.13 5.53 8.20
CA THR A 47 -6.43 5.66 8.83
C THR A 47 -7.38 6.36 7.87
N GLY A 48 -8.67 6.03 7.96
CA GLY A 48 -9.70 6.82 7.31
C GLY A 48 -11.09 6.24 7.45
N THR A 49 -11.96 6.70 6.56
CA THR A 49 -13.39 6.41 6.59
C THR A 49 -13.78 5.71 5.30
N LEU A 50 -14.25 4.47 5.43
CA LEU A 50 -14.89 3.69 4.38
C LEU A 50 -16.38 4.05 4.34
N THR A 51 -16.84 4.52 3.19
CA THR A 51 -18.25 4.74 2.88
C THR A 51 -18.73 3.60 2.00
N LEU A 52 -19.69 2.82 2.49
CA LEU A 52 -20.34 1.75 1.73
C LEU A 52 -21.36 2.34 0.73
N ARG A 53 -21.81 1.52 -0.22
CA ARG A 53 -22.78 1.93 -1.26
C ARG A 53 -24.05 2.59 -0.70
N GLU A 54 -24.52 2.14 0.46
CA GLU A 54 -25.73 2.65 1.10
C GLU A 54 -25.47 3.88 1.99
N GLY A 55 -24.25 4.42 1.98
CA GLY A 55 -23.86 5.62 2.73
C GLY A 55 -23.43 5.36 4.17
N GLN A 56 -23.53 4.12 4.67
CA GLN A 56 -22.95 3.75 5.96
C GLN A 56 -21.44 4.00 5.95
N THR A 57 -20.94 4.60 7.02
CA THR A 57 -19.51 4.86 7.21
C THR A 57 -18.92 3.99 8.31
N LEU A 58 -17.69 3.53 8.07
CA LEU A 58 -16.91 2.73 9.00
C LEU A 58 -15.50 3.31 9.09
N SER A 59 -14.94 3.40 10.30
CA SER A 59 -13.52 3.69 10.47
C SER A 59 -12.69 2.48 10.08
N CYS A 60 -11.59 2.71 9.36
CA CYS A 60 -10.67 1.67 8.97
C CYS A 60 -9.21 2.13 9.17
N SER A 61 -8.35 1.18 9.47
CA SER A 61 -6.90 1.41 9.58
C SER A 61 -6.14 0.18 9.09
N ARG A 62 -4.90 0.39 8.67
CA ARG A 62 -3.97 -0.69 8.30
C ARG A 62 -2.54 -0.30 8.63
N ARG A 63 -1.76 -1.26 9.12
CA ARG A 63 -0.32 -1.08 9.35
C ARG A 63 0.51 -2.12 8.62
N TYR A 64 1.64 -1.66 8.11
CA TYR A 64 2.65 -2.49 7.46
C TYR A 64 4.05 -2.06 7.86
N ARG A 65 5.02 -2.94 7.62
CA ARG A 65 6.43 -2.62 7.65
C ARG A 65 7.01 -2.77 6.25
N PHE A 66 7.58 -1.70 5.72
CA PHE A 66 8.23 -1.66 4.41
C PHE A 66 9.74 -1.76 4.62
N ILE A 67 10.37 -2.75 4.00
CA ILE A 67 11.76 -3.11 4.26
C ILE A 67 12.53 -3.19 2.95
N ALA A 68 13.59 -2.41 2.82
CA ALA A 68 14.53 -2.56 1.72
C ALA A 68 15.39 -3.82 1.91
N ARG A 69 15.32 -4.76 0.95
CA ARG A 69 16.08 -6.02 0.95
C ARG A 69 16.70 -6.26 -0.41
N GLY A 70 17.96 -5.84 -0.58
CA GLY A 70 18.66 -5.95 -1.86
C GLY A 70 18.02 -5.05 -2.92
N ASP A 71 17.42 -5.68 -3.92
CA ASP A 71 16.69 -5.08 -5.05
C ASP A 71 15.15 -5.10 -4.87
N ALA A 72 14.64 -5.71 -3.80
CA ALA A 72 13.22 -5.84 -3.54
C ALA A 72 12.77 -5.04 -2.31
N LEU A 73 11.53 -4.54 -2.38
CA LEU A 73 10.82 -3.95 -1.26
C LEU A 73 9.91 -5.02 -0.64
N VAL A 74 10.25 -5.48 0.56
CA VAL A 74 9.47 -6.48 1.30
C VAL A 74 8.49 -5.77 2.21
N ILE A 75 7.21 -6.14 2.10
CA ILE A 75 6.13 -5.57 2.91
C ILE A 75 5.62 -6.65 3.87
N LEU A 76 5.66 -6.39 5.17
CA LEU A 76 5.14 -7.26 6.23
C LEU A 76 3.88 -6.67 6.84
N PHE A 77 2.94 -7.51 7.29
CA PHE A 77 1.80 -7.07 8.11
C PHE A 77 2.28 -6.59 9.49
N GLU A 78 1.69 -5.51 10.00
CA GLU A 78 1.89 -5.01 11.37
C GLU A 78 0.61 -5.06 12.23
N ASP A 79 -0.45 -5.66 11.68
CA ASP A 79 -1.72 -5.87 12.36
C ASP A 79 -1.95 -7.35 12.66
N GLU A 80 -2.65 -7.61 13.75
CA GLU A 80 -3.13 -8.95 14.08
C GLU A 80 -4.22 -9.40 13.09
N PRO A 81 -4.35 -10.71 12.82
CA PRO A 81 -3.59 -11.83 13.39
C PRO A 81 -2.27 -12.13 12.64
N ASP A 82 -1.98 -11.40 11.56
CA ASP A 82 -0.90 -11.75 10.62
C ASP A 82 0.42 -11.01 10.91
N ARG A 83 0.55 -10.34 12.05
CA ARG A 83 1.71 -9.50 12.38
C ARG A 83 3.03 -10.25 12.15
N GLY A 84 3.92 -9.62 11.39
CA GLY A 84 5.23 -10.15 11.04
C GLY A 84 5.24 -11.12 9.84
N ARG A 85 4.07 -11.59 9.36
CA ARG A 85 4.00 -12.37 8.12
C ARG A 85 4.27 -11.46 6.93
N GLN A 86 4.99 -11.99 5.94
CA GLN A 86 5.20 -11.31 4.67
C GLN A 86 3.90 -11.22 3.91
N PHE A 87 3.56 -10.00 3.48
CA PHE A 87 2.49 -9.77 2.53
C PHE A 87 3.02 -9.95 1.12
N VAL A 88 3.95 -9.12 0.65
CA VAL A 88 4.52 -9.19 -0.70
C VAL A 88 6.00 -8.83 -0.73
N SER A 89 6.69 -9.26 -1.78
CA SER A 89 8.07 -8.87 -2.10
C SER A 89 8.13 -8.28 -3.50
N LEU A 90 8.32 -6.97 -3.60
CA LEU A 90 8.17 -6.21 -4.85
C LEU A 90 9.53 -5.85 -5.45
N GLY A 91 9.86 -6.47 -6.60
CA GLY A 91 10.98 -6.05 -7.45
C GLY A 91 10.52 -5.03 -8.48
N PHE A 92 10.90 -3.76 -8.29
CA PHE A 92 10.45 -2.66 -9.15
C PHE A 92 11.24 -2.59 -10.45
N VAL A 93 10.52 -2.47 -11.56
CA VAL A 93 11.08 -2.25 -12.90
C VAL A 93 10.52 -0.96 -13.52
N PRO A 94 11.27 -0.25 -14.37
CA PRO A 94 10.74 0.90 -15.08
C PRO A 94 9.59 0.52 -16.02
N ALA A 95 8.45 1.20 -15.89
CA ALA A 95 7.40 1.20 -16.92
C ALA A 95 7.65 2.31 -17.96
N ASP A 96 8.22 3.42 -17.52
CA ASP A 96 8.63 4.57 -18.33
C ASP A 96 9.72 5.36 -17.58
N ALA A 97 10.08 6.56 -18.07
CA ALA A 97 11.16 7.38 -17.50
C ALA A 97 10.88 7.89 -16.07
N HIS A 98 9.62 7.91 -15.63
CA HIS A 98 9.21 8.49 -14.36
C HIS A 98 8.39 7.55 -13.49
N THR A 99 8.12 6.33 -13.99
CA THR A 99 7.24 5.38 -13.32
C THR A 99 7.92 4.02 -13.14
N LEU A 100 7.83 3.49 -11.93
CA LEU A 100 8.19 2.10 -11.64
C LEU A 100 6.93 1.27 -11.39
N VAL A 101 6.99 -0.01 -11.76
CA VAL A 101 5.93 -0.98 -11.49
C VAL A 101 6.50 -2.23 -10.85
N ALA A 102 5.70 -2.85 -9.99
CA ALA A 102 5.97 -4.17 -9.43
C ALA A 102 4.65 -4.87 -9.14
N ALA A 103 4.65 -6.18 -9.18
CA ALA A 103 3.51 -6.98 -8.77
C ALA A 103 3.98 -8.26 -8.08
N ASP A 104 3.15 -8.79 -7.20
CA ASP A 104 3.37 -10.07 -6.52
C ASP A 104 2.02 -10.70 -6.15
N THR A 105 2.03 -12.01 -5.91
CA THR A 105 0.84 -12.76 -5.49
C THR A 105 1.11 -13.46 -4.17
N HIS A 106 0.23 -13.25 -3.19
CA HIS A 106 0.33 -13.82 -1.86
C HIS A 106 -0.87 -14.70 -1.53
N LEU A 107 -0.60 -15.89 -0.99
CA LEU A 107 -1.63 -16.78 -0.47
C LEU A 107 -1.77 -16.59 1.04
N CYS A 108 -2.95 -16.16 1.48
CA CYS A 108 -3.28 -15.98 2.89
C CYS A 108 -4.47 -16.86 3.28
N GLY A 109 -4.18 -18.07 3.73
CA GLY A 109 -5.21 -19.07 4.02
C GLY A 109 -5.95 -19.45 2.74
N PRO A 110 -7.29 -19.33 2.68
CA PRO A 110 -8.07 -19.63 1.48
C PRO A 110 -8.15 -18.46 0.48
N ASP A 111 -7.59 -17.30 0.83
CA ASP A 111 -7.66 -16.08 0.02
C ASP A 111 -6.35 -15.92 -0.78
N THR A 112 -6.46 -15.58 -2.06
CA THR A 112 -5.36 -15.17 -2.94
C THR A 112 -5.39 -13.66 -3.07
N TYR A 113 -4.25 -13.01 -2.82
CA TYR A 113 -4.04 -11.59 -2.98
C TYR A 113 -3.12 -11.36 -4.17
N THR A 114 -3.63 -10.71 -5.22
CA THR A 114 -2.81 -10.21 -6.32
C THR A 114 -2.60 -8.71 -6.11
N VAL A 115 -1.34 -8.30 -6.00
CA VAL A 115 -0.95 -6.95 -5.62
C VAL A 115 -0.11 -6.34 -6.73
N ALA A 116 -0.48 -5.14 -7.16
CA ALA A 116 0.31 -4.34 -8.10
C ALA A 116 0.53 -2.93 -7.56
N TYR A 117 1.74 -2.42 -7.75
CA TYR A 117 2.14 -1.06 -7.42
C TYR A 117 2.57 -0.32 -8.69
N ARG A 118 2.17 0.94 -8.80
CA ARG A 118 2.65 1.89 -9.80
C ARG A 118 3.14 3.14 -9.08
N LEU A 119 4.45 3.38 -9.12
CA LEU A 119 5.11 4.45 -8.37
C LEU A 119 5.50 5.61 -9.30
N ALA A 120 4.89 6.78 -9.09
CA ALA A 120 5.25 8.05 -9.73
C ALA A 120 5.76 9.03 -8.65
N LEU A 121 6.75 8.55 -7.88
CA LEU A 121 7.26 9.21 -6.70
C LEU A 121 8.15 10.42 -7.04
N PRO A 122 8.29 11.39 -6.12
CA PRO A 122 7.66 11.47 -4.79
C PRO A 122 6.24 12.08 -4.82
N ALA A 123 5.67 12.35 -6.01
CA ALA A 123 4.39 13.07 -6.12
C ALA A 123 3.18 12.18 -5.76
N GLY A 124 3.19 10.93 -6.19
CA GLY A 124 2.07 10.02 -6.02
C GLY A 124 2.43 8.56 -6.30
N TYR A 125 1.56 7.67 -5.87
CA TYR A 125 1.60 6.28 -6.28
C TYR A 125 0.23 5.63 -6.19
N GLU A 126 0.09 4.48 -6.83
CA GLU A 126 -1.13 3.72 -6.89
C GLU A 126 -0.89 2.26 -6.51
N THR A 127 -1.89 1.64 -5.89
CA THR A 127 -1.91 0.21 -5.62
C THR A 127 -3.21 -0.39 -6.11
N GLU A 128 -3.14 -1.52 -6.78
CA GLU A 128 -4.27 -2.38 -7.07
C GLU A 128 -4.12 -3.68 -6.28
N ILE A 129 -5.11 -3.99 -5.44
CA ILE A 129 -5.11 -5.22 -4.64
C ILE A 129 -6.41 -5.95 -4.93
N SER A 130 -6.29 -7.10 -5.57
CA SER A 130 -7.40 -8.00 -5.84
C SER A 130 -7.34 -9.18 -4.88
N VAL A 131 -8.45 -9.44 -4.18
CA VAL A 131 -8.57 -10.52 -3.20
C VAL A 131 -9.62 -11.50 -3.69
N GLN A 132 -9.23 -12.76 -3.89
CA GLN A 132 -10.10 -13.83 -4.34
C GLN A 132 -10.08 -14.98 -3.35
N GLY A 133 -11.23 -15.33 -2.80
CA GLY A 133 -11.40 -16.43 -1.86
C GLY A 133 -12.87 -16.74 -1.60
N PRO A 134 -13.18 -17.78 -0.81
CA PRO A 134 -14.55 -18.25 -0.62
C PRO A 134 -15.52 -17.21 0.00
N ARG A 135 -14.99 -16.17 0.66
CA ARG A 135 -15.77 -15.13 1.34
C ARG A 135 -15.45 -13.71 0.88
N LYS A 136 -14.51 -13.54 -0.04
CA LYS A 136 -14.02 -12.24 -0.50
C LYS A 136 -13.74 -12.34 -1.99
N ASP A 137 -14.31 -11.43 -2.75
CA ASP A 137 -14.03 -11.30 -4.17
C ASP A 137 -14.14 -9.82 -4.53
N TYR A 138 -13.03 -9.10 -4.42
CA TYR A 138 -13.02 -7.65 -4.63
C TYR A 138 -11.66 -7.15 -5.12
N THR A 139 -11.70 -5.99 -5.77
CA THR A 139 -10.51 -5.22 -6.17
C THR A 139 -10.55 -3.84 -5.53
N ALA A 140 -9.48 -3.49 -4.82
CA ALA A 140 -9.26 -2.18 -4.23
C ALA A 140 -8.21 -1.40 -5.01
N LEU A 141 -8.61 -0.27 -5.59
CA LEU A 141 -7.74 0.68 -6.27
C LEU A 141 -7.46 1.84 -5.34
N SER A 142 -6.22 1.96 -4.87
CA SER A 142 -5.81 3.05 -3.97
C SER A 142 -4.90 4.03 -4.68
N ARG A 143 -5.16 5.32 -4.50
CA ARG A 143 -4.34 6.42 -5.00
C ARG A 143 -3.84 7.24 -3.83
N TYR A 144 -2.54 7.48 -3.84
CA TYR A 144 -1.83 8.22 -2.82
C TYR A 144 -1.24 9.47 -3.46
N THR A 145 -1.51 10.62 -2.83
CA THR A 145 -0.94 11.91 -3.25
C THR A 145 -0.18 12.50 -2.08
N ARG A 146 1.03 12.98 -2.35
CA ARG A 146 1.90 13.53 -1.30
C ARG A 146 1.19 14.68 -0.59
N LEU A 147 1.14 14.61 0.74
CA LEU A 147 0.81 15.77 1.55
C LEU A 147 2.08 16.57 1.74
N VAL A 148 2.01 17.86 1.42
CA VAL A 148 3.03 18.81 1.82
C VAL A 148 2.72 19.12 3.27
N ASP A 149 3.62 18.75 4.18
CA ASP A 149 3.50 19.21 5.55
C ASP A 149 3.50 20.75 5.53
N PRO A 150 2.58 21.43 6.23
CA PRO A 150 2.65 22.88 6.34
C PRO A 150 4.02 23.25 6.91
N VAL A 151 4.75 24.10 6.19
CA VAL A 151 6.00 24.73 6.66
C VAL A 151 5.74 25.54 7.93
#